data_AF-A0A7C5ND04-F1
#
_entry.id   AF-A0A7C5ND04-F1
#
_cell.length_a   1.000
_cell.length_b   1.000
_cell.length_c   1.000
_cell.angle_alpha   90.00
_cell.angle_beta   90.00
_cell.angle_gamma   90.00
#
_symmetry.space_group_name_H-M   'P 1'
#
loop_
_entity.id
_entity.type
_entity.pdbx_description
1 polymer ?
#
loop_
_entity_poly.entity_id
_entity_poly.type
_entity_poly.pdbx_seq_one_letter_code
_entity_poly.pdbx_strand_id
1 'polypeptide(L)' 'MLTDADLSALLITLKLATLTTLILLLIGTPLAWWLARSQWRGKPIIEAVVALPLVL' A
#
# COMPACT_ATOMS: atom_id res chain seq x y z
N MET A 1 27.59 11.91 -15.33
CA MET A 1 28.07 10.63 -14.78
C MET A 1 27.19 10.34 -13.58
N LEU A 2 26.60 9.13 -13.47
CA LEU A 2 25.86 8.75 -12.26
C LEU A 2 26.86 8.72 -11.10
N THR A 3 26.55 9.42 -10.02
CA THR A 3 27.38 9.43 -8.82
C THR A 3 27.05 8.21 -7.96
N ASP A 4 27.97 7.82 -7.08
CA ASP A 4 27.72 6.73 -6.12
C ASP A 4 26.51 7.03 -5.21
N ALA A 5 26.25 8.32 -4.95
CA ALA A 5 25.09 8.78 -4.22
C ALA A 5 23.78 8.51 -4.98
N ASP A 6 23.76 8.69 -6.31
CA ASP A 6 22.58 8.43 -7.15
C ASP A 6 22.23 6.94 -7.17
N LEU A 7 23.25 6.07 -7.30
CA LEU A 7 23.07 4.61 -7.24
C LEU A 7 22.56 4.16 -5.87
N SER A 8 23.07 4.76 -4.78
CA SER A 8 22.59 4.49 -3.43
C SER A 8 21.13 4.92 -3.25
N ALA A 9 20.76 6.12 -3.69
CA ALA A 9 19.39 6.62 -3.63
C ALA A 9 18.42 5.73 -4.41
N LEU A 10 18.82 5.26 -5.60
CA LEU A 10 18.03 4.34 -6.41
C LEU A 10 17.77 3.01 -5.67
N LEU A 11 18.82 2.42 -5.08
CA LEU A 11 18.71 1.16 -4.34
C LEU A 11 17.82 1.30 -3.11
N ILE A 12 17.92 2.40 -2.37
CA ILE A 12 17.08 2.67 -1.21
C ILE A 12 15.61 2.82 -1.63
N THR A 13 15.35 3.57 -2.69
CA THR A 13 13.99 3.78 -3.21
C THR A 13 13.38 2.46 -3.68
N LEU A 14 14.15 1.63 -4.40
CA LEU A 14 13.70 0.32 -4.86
C LEU A 14 13.40 -0.61 -3.67
N LYS A 15 14.27 -0.64 -2.66
CA LYS A 15 14.06 -1.42 -1.44
C LYS A 15 12.82 -0.96 -0.68
N LEU A 16 12.62 0.34 -0.55
CA LEU A 16 11.46 0.91 0.12
C LEU A 16 10.18 0.55 -0.64
N ALA A 17 10.15 0.81 -1.95
CA ALA A 17 8.98 0.54 -2.78
C ALA A 17 8.60 -0.94 -2.82
N THR A 18 9.59 -1.83 -2.91
CA THR A 18 9.34 -3.29 -2.86
C THR A 18 8.81 -3.72 -1.50
N LEU A 19 9.40 -3.23 -0.41
CA LEU A 19 8.94 -3.54 0.95
C LEU A 19 7.51 -3.02 1.19
N THR A 20 7.23 -1.77 0.84
CA THR A 20 5.88 -1.18 1.01
C THR A 20 4.86 -1.91 0.16
N THR A 21 5.21 -2.27 -1.09
CA THR A 21 4.31 -3.04 -1.97
C THR A 21 4.02 -4.42 -1.39
N LEU A 22 5.02 -5.14 -0.88
CA LEU A 22 4.81 -6.44 -0.25
C LEU A 22 3.91 -6.34 0.99
N ILE A 23 4.11 -5.32 1.83
CA ILE A 23 3.26 -5.06 3.00
C ILE A 23 1.82 -4.79 2.55
N LEU A 24 1.62 -3.92 1.56
CA LEU A 24 0.30 -3.61 1.01
C LEU A 24 -0.36 -4.84 0.38
N LEU A 25 0.41 -5.72 -0.27
CA LEU A 25 -0.14 -6.97 -0.83
C LEU A 25 -0.58 -7.92 0.29
N LEU A 26 0.26 -8.10 1.31
CA LEU A 26 -0.01 -9.01 2.42
C LEU A 26 -1.15 -8.53 3.32
N ILE A 27 -1.36 -7.22 3.46
CA ILE A 27 -2.39 -6.66 4.33
C ILE A 27 -3.61 -6.20 3.52
N GLY A 28 -3.39 -5.47 2.43
CA GLY A 28 -4.45 -4.91 1.60
C GLY A 28 -5.26 -5.95 0.84
N THR A 29 -4.63 -7.02 0.32
CA THR A 29 -5.36 -8.08 -0.38
C THR A 29 -6.33 -8.85 0.54
N PRO A 30 -5.93 -9.35 1.72
CA PRO A 30 -6.90 -10.00 2.62
C PRO A 30 -7.91 -9.01 3.19
N LEU A 31 -7.53 -7.74 3.44
CA LEU A 31 -8.47 -6.71 3.86
C LEU A 31 -9.56 -6.47 2.80
N ALA A 32 -9.18 -6.33 1.53
CA ALA A 32 -10.10 -6.16 0.41
C ALA A 32 -11.03 -7.37 0.25
N TRP A 33 -10.48 -8.59 0.38
CA TRP A 33 -11.28 -9.82 0.34
C TRP A 33 -12.30 -9.89 1.48
N TRP A 34 -11.87 -9.57 2.71
CA TRP A 34 -12.76 -9.53 3.87
C TRP A 34 -13.86 -8.48 3.71
N LEU A 35 -13.51 -7.29 3.20
CA LEU A 35 -14.45 -6.21 2.95
C LEU A 35 -15.49 -6.59 1.89
N ALA A 36 -15.07 -7.26 0.81
CA ALA A 36 -15.98 -7.72 -0.24
C ALA A 36 -16.99 -8.76 0.27
N ARG A 37 -16.61 -9.60 1.23
CA ARG A 37 -17.45 -10.72 1.70
C ARG A 37 -18.22 -10.46 2.99
N SER A 38 -17.78 -9.51 3.82
CA SER A 38 -18.39 -9.21 5.12
C SER A 38 -19.61 -8.27 5.00
N GLN A 39 -20.64 -8.52 5.82
CA GLN A 39 -21.88 -7.73 5.93
C GLN A 39 -21.88 -6.83 7.20
N TRP A 40 -20.70 -6.54 7.75
CA TRP A 40 -20.57 -5.87 9.04
C TRP A 40 -20.94 -4.37 8.99
N ARG A 41 -21.65 -3.86 10.01
CA ARG A 41 -22.17 -2.46 10.06
C ARG A 41 -21.07 -1.38 10.05
N GLY A 42 -19.83 -1.72 10.43
CA GLY A 42 -18.67 -0.81 10.40
C GLY A 42 -17.91 -0.76 9.07
N LYS A 43 -18.28 -1.59 8.10
CA LYS A 43 -17.66 -1.69 6.76
C LYS A 43 -17.53 -0.34 6.01
N PRO A 44 -18.57 0.54 5.99
CA PRO A 44 -18.50 1.78 5.19
C PRO A 44 -17.39 2.74 5.65
N ILE A 45 -17.05 2.74 6.94
CA ILE A 45 -15.99 3.59 7.49
C ILE A 45 -14.63 3.12 6.98
N ILE A 46 -14.39 1.81 6.99
CA ILE A 46 -13.13 1.22 6.51
C ILE A 46 -13.00 1.43 5.00
N GLU A 47 -14.08 1.24 4.22
CA GLU A 47 -14.10 1.56 2.79
C GLU A 47 -13.74 3.02 2.53
N ALA A 48 -14.33 3.96 3.28
CA ALA A 48 -14.04 5.38 3.12
C ALA A 48 -12.57 5.70 3.42
N VAL A 49 -11.98 5.16 4.49
CA VAL A 49 -10.58 5.40 4.85
C VAL A 49 -9.62 4.83 3.79
N VAL A 50 -9.91 3.64 3.25
CA VAL A 50 -9.09 3.02 2.20
C VAL A 50 -9.24 3.75 0.86
N ALA A 51 -10.42 4.28 0.53
CA ALA A 51 -10.68 5.02 -0.70
C ALA A 51 -10.23 6.49 -0.62
N LEU A 52 -10.15 7.09 0.56
CA LEU A 52 -9.75 8.48 0.77
C LEU A 52 -8.44 8.87 0.04
N PRO A 53 -7.33 8.13 0.15
CA PRO A 53 -6.07 8.48 -0.54
C PRO A 53 -6.12 8.34 -2.06
N LEU A 54 -7.14 7.69 -2.65
CA LEU A 54 -7.35 7.67 -4.10
C LEU A 54 -8.04 8.95 -4.62
N VAL A 55 -8.73 9.67 -3.73
CA VAL A 55 -9.50 10.88 -4.06
C VAL A 55 -8.70 12.17 -3.78
N LEU A 56 -7.75 12.11 -2.85
CA LEU A 56 -6.75 13.15 -2.60
C LEU A 56 -5.72 13.21 -3.75
#